data_AF-A0A7X7CBY4-F1
#
_entry.id   AF-A0A7X7CBY4-F1
#
_cell.length_a   1.000
_cell.length_b   1.000
_cell.length_c   1.000
_cell.angle_alpha   90.00
_cell.angle_beta   90.00
_cell.angle_gamma   90.00
#
_symmetry.space_group_name_H-M   'P 1'
#
loop_
_entity.id
_entity.type
_entity.pdbx_description
1 polymer ?
#
loop_
_entity_poly.entity_id
_entity_poly.type
_entity_poly.pdbx_seq_one_letter_code
_entity_poly.pdbx_strand_id
1 'polypeptide(L)'
;NANDLNVRTIYRQYSVDRGPIVVAGENVAWSEATGHEVFQYQRVYAPGDRYAHLTGYFSMAQNATTGIERASNAVLGGTADSLLLSRIQDLFTGRQPQGGSVELTIDPAVQEAMAVALGNQAGAAVAIEPSTGAILGMYSSPSFDPNLLAVHERAVADENYAELLGNPGRPLENRATGTIQYAPGSTFKTIVTAAWLEADPSRTATSEVPTLAQLTLPGSTHVIRNPGGQACGLGDTGELRYAFANSCNTTFAEFAMELGWDSIKQMTDALGFSSDLTIPLTVPNSAYPEVADQAELAISGIGQMNVRVSVLQNAMVAAAVANDGELMTPYLVATERDADLTVISHAHPSTLSEPFSEATAATLTEMMIAVVNEGTGRPAQLSGVQIAAKTGTAETGTEAAQHAWMIAFAPAENPQIAVALVLENGGDLGTDAYGGSAAGPLVRDIIRAALR
;
A
#
# COMPACT_ATOMS: atom_id res chain seq x y z
N ASN A 1 12.46 -35.92 9.98
CA ASN A 1 12.51 -35.77 8.51
C ASN A 1 12.48 -34.30 8.06
N ALA A 2 12.95 -33.35 8.89
CA ALA A 2 13.02 -31.93 8.59
C ALA A 2 14.48 -31.56 8.27
N ASN A 3 14.88 -31.71 7.01
CA ASN A 3 16.16 -31.19 6.52
C ASN A 3 15.89 -30.61 5.13
N ASP A 4 16.15 -29.32 4.98
CA ASP A 4 15.84 -28.51 3.79
C ASP A 4 16.71 -28.87 2.57
N LEU A 5 17.67 -29.79 2.74
CA LEU A 5 18.49 -30.38 1.68
C LEU A 5 17.99 -31.76 1.20
N ASN A 6 16.81 -32.20 1.65
CA ASN A 6 16.26 -33.48 1.21
C ASN A 6 15.69 -33.36 -0.21
N VAL A 7 16.54 -33.69 -1.19
CA VAL A 7 16.25 -33.75 -2.64
C VAL A 7 14.91 -34.44 -2.95
N ARG A 8 14.51 -35.45 -2.15
CA ARG A 8 13.21 -36.14 -2.33
C ARG A 8 11.99 -35.26 -2.02
N THR A 9 12.11 -34.32 -1.09
CA THR A 9 11.02 -33.39 -0.75
C THR A 9 10.82 -32.38 -1.87
N ILE A 10 11.93 -31.88 -2.43
CA ILE A 10 11.90 -30.95 -3.57
C ILE A 10 11.30 -31.63 -4.80
N TYR A 11 11.76 -32.83 -5.18
CA TYR A 11 11.16 -33.55 -6.32
C TYR A 11 9.67 -33.84 -6.14
N ARG A 12 9.23 -34.13 -4.92
CA ARG A 12 7.80 -34.32 -4.63
C ARG A 12 6.99 -33.04 -4.86
N GLN A 13 7.50 -31.88 -4.47
CA GLN A 13 6.80 -30.61 -4.68
C GLN A 13 6.62 -30.27 -6.16
N TYR A 14 7.61 -30.59 -7.01
CA TYR A 14 7.57 -30.34 -8.46
C TYR A 14 6.96 -31.50 -9.28
N SER A 15 6.47 -32.54 -8.59
CA SER A 15 5.67 -33.63 -9.17
C SER A 15 4.17 -33.48 -8.89
N VAL A 16 3.78 -32.41 -8.19
CA VAL A 16 2.38 -32.06 -7.92
C VAL A 16 1.96 -30.97 -8.91
N ASP A 17 0.77 -31.12 -9.49
CA ASP A 17 0.13 -30.03 -10.24
C ASP A 17 -0.28 -28.94 -9.26
N ARG A 18 0.64 -28.01 -8.99
CA ARG A 18 0.44 -26.93 -8.02
C ARG A 18 -0.66 -26.00 -8.54
N GLY A 19 -1.67 -25.77 -7.70
CA GLY A 19 -2.88 -25.05 -8.09
C GLY A 19 -2.64 -23.58 -8.46
N PRO A 20 -3.63 -22.93 -9.10
CA PRO A 20 -3.44 -21.59 -9.63
C PRO A 20 -3.63 -20.50 -8.57
N ILE A 21 -2.97 -19.36 -8.80
CA ILE A 21 -3.33 -18.07 -8.19
C ILE A 21 -4.20 -17.34 -9.22
N VAL A 22 -5.36 -16.86 -8.78
CA VAL A 22 -6.44 -16.37 -9.65
C VAL A 22 -6.76 -14.92 -9.32
N VAL A 23 -6.99 -14.11 -10.36
CA VAL A 23 -7.46 -12.73 -10.28
C VAL A 23 -8.65 -12.58 -11.21
N ALA A 24 -9.83 -12.25 -10.67
CA ALA A 24 -11.07 -12.10 -11.43
C ALA A 24 -11.37 -13.28 -12.38
N GLY A 25 -11.15 -14.52 -11.91
CA GLY A 25 -11.37 -15.75 -12.68
C GLY A 25 -10.23 -16.14 -13.65
N GLU A 26 -9.22 -15.30 -13.82
CA GLU A 26 -8.07 -15.56 -14.69
C GLU A 26 -6.84 -16.01 -13.90
N ASN A 27 -6.11 -17.00 -14.42
CA ASN A 27 -4.89 -17.49 -13.78
C ASN A 27 -3.74 -16.48 -13.97
N VAL A 28 -3.17 -16.00 -12.88
CA VAL A 28 -1.96 -15.15 -12.88
C VAL A 28 -0.70 -15.92 -12.49
N ALA A 29 -0.85 -17.09 -11.86
CA ALA A 29 0.19 -18.09 -11.74
C ALA A 29 -0.42 -19.49 -11.81
N TRP A 30 0.18 -20.39 -12.60
CA TRP A 30 -0.28 -21.78 -12.73
C TRP A 30 0.89 -22.71 -13.06
N SER A 31 0.61 -24.01 -13.13
CA SER A 31 1.61 -25.03 -13.42
C SER A 31 1.34 -25.67 -14.77
N GLU A 32 2.36 -25.82 -15.61
CA GLU A 32 2.26 -26.48 -16.91
C GLU A 32 3.05 -27.79 -16.92
N ALA A 33 2.44 -28.84 -17.45
CA ALA A 33 3.12 -30.12 -17.59
C ALA A 33 4.28 -30.01 -18.60
N THR A 34 5.49 -30.41 -18.18
CA THR A 34 6.70 -30.31 -19.00
C THR A 34 6.97 -31.56 -19.84
N GLY A 35 6.36 -32.69 -19.46
CA GLY A 35 6.67 -34.02 -20.02
C GLY A 35 7.99 -34.63 -19.52
N HIS A 36 8.69 -34.00 -18.57
CA HIS A 36 9.91 -34.54 -17.95
C HIS A 36 9.60 -35.42 -16.73
N GLU A 37 10.40 -36.47 -16.51
CA GLU A 37 10.17 -37.43 -15.40
C GLU A 37 10.43 -36.85 -14.00
N VAL A 38 11.38 -35.90 -13.89
CA VAL A 38 11.86 -35.37 -12.59
C VAL A 38 11.16 -34.08 -12.18
N PHE A 39 10.97 -33.16 -13.13
CA PHE A 39 10.25 -31.90 -12.93
C PHE A 39 9.01 -31.89 -13.80
N GLN A 40 7.96 -32.56 -13.33
CA GLN A 40 6.76 -32.82 -14.15
C GLN A 40 6.00 -31.54 -14.48
N TYR A 41 6.14 -30.50 -13.63
CA TYR A 41 5.42 -29.24 -13.77
C TYR A 41 6.36 -28.03 -13.71
N GLN A 42 6.20 -27.09 -14.64
CA GLN A 42 6.85 -25.78 -14.67
C GLN A 42 5.88 -24.74 -14.12
N ARG A 43 6.32 -23.91 -13.17
CA ARG A 43 5.50 -22.80 -12.69
C ARG A 43 5.59 -21.63 -13.67
N VAL A 44 4.43 -21.07 -14.03
CA VAL A 44 4.28 -19.98 -15.00
C VAL A 44 3.57 -18.81 -14.32
N TYR A 45 4.01 -17.59 -14.61
CA TYR A 45 3.45 -16.35 -14.10
C TYR A 45 3.05 -15.43 -15.25
N ALA A 46 1.81 -14.94 -15.28
CA ALA A 46 1.34 -14.06 -16.35
C ALA A 46 0.46 -12.89 -15.86
N PRO A 47 0.62 -11.70 -16.46
CA PRO A 47 1.75 -11.29 -17.29
C PRO A 47 2.94 -10.96 -16.38
N GLY A 48 3.93 -11.88 -16.33
CA GLY A 48 5.23 -11.74 -15.68
C GLY A 48 5.27 -10.84 -14.45
N ASP A 49 5.71 -9.61 -14.65
CA ASP A 49 6.05 -8.63 -13.63
C ASP A 49 4.86 -7.94 -12.95
N ARG A 50 3.66 -7.94 -13.57
CA ARG A 50 2.50 -7.19 -13.10
C ARG A 50 2.02 -7.61 -11.71
N TYR A 51 2.10 -8.91 -11.42
CA TYR A 51 1.61 -9.51 -10.16
C TYR A 51 2.76 -10.04 -9.28
N ALA A 52 4.02 -9.76 -9.63
CA ALA A 52 5.18 -10.43 -9.04
C ALA A 52 5.29 -10.28 -7.51
N HIS A 53 5.02 -9.10 -6.95
CA HIS A 53 5.06 -8.90 -5.50
C HIS A 53 3.82 -9.42 -4.76
N LEU A 54 2.77 -9.78 -5.50
CA LEU A 54 1.57 -10.44 -4.98
C LEU A 54 1.79 -11.95 -4.98
N THR A 55 2.01 -12.53 -6.15
CA THR A 55 2.25 -13.97 -6.30
C THR A 55 3.50 -14.37 -5.51
N GLY A 56 4.54 -13.54 -5.57
CA GLY A 56 5.90 -13.97 -5.27
C GLY A 56 6.41 -14.91 -6.36
N TYR A 57 7.40 -15.71 -6.00
CA TYR A 57 7.95 -16.74 -6.85
C TYR A 57 8.06 -18.07 -6.09
N PHE A 58 8.03 -19.17 -6.83
CA PHE A 58 8.30 -20.53 -6.35
C PHE A 58 9.54 -21.04 -7.08
N SER A 59 10.68 -21.05 -6.39
CA SER A 59 11.99 -21.40 -6.96
C SER A 59 12.61 -22.61 -6.30
N MET A 60 13.00 -23.57 -7.14
CA MET A 60 13.72 -24.78 -6.72
C MET A 60 15.18 -24.45 -6.40
N ALA A 61 15.80 -23.66 -7.27
CA ALA A 61 17.23 -23.36 -7.25
C ALA A 61 17.64 -22.61 -5.99
N GLN A 62 16.82 -21.63 -5.59
CA GLN A 62 16.99 -20.86 -4.37
C GLN A 62 16.36 -21.55 -3.14
N ASN A 63 15.64 -22.67 -3.34
CA ASN A 63 14.81 -23.31 -2.32
C ASN A 63 13.93 -22.30 -1.56
N ALA A 64 13.32 -21.39 -2.32
CA ALA A 64 12.66 -20.21 -1.80
C ALA A 64 11.27 -20.08 -2.43
N THR A 65 10.30 -19.81 -1.55
CA THR A 65 8.93 -19.47 -1.90
C THR A 65 8.60 -18.13 -1.24
N THR A 66 8.03 -17.20 -1.98
CA THR A 66 7.68 -15.85 -1.49
C THR A 66 6.22 -15.51 -1.80
N GLY A 67 5.73 -14.34 -1.37
CA GLY A 67 4.37 -13.88 -1.72
C GLY A 67 3.25 -14.85 -1.30
N ILE A 68 2.18 -14.87 -2.09
CA ILE A 68 1.06 -15.83 -1.99
C ILE A 68 1.53 -17.26 -2.21
N GLU A 69 2.55 -17.50 -3.03
CA GLU A 69 3.12 -18.84 -3.20
C GLU A 69 3.55 -19.43 -1.85
N ARG A 70 4.10 -18.59 -0.97
CA ARG A 70 4.49 -19.01 0.39
C ARG A 70 3.29 -19.05 1.32
N ALA A 71 2.50 -17.97 1.34
CA ALA A 71 1.42 -17.79 2.30
C ALA A 71 0.34 -18.88 2.16
N SER A 72 0.00 -19.24 0.93
CA SER A 72 -0.99 -20.28 0.62
C SER A 72 -0.34 -21.56 0.08
N ASN A 73 0.92 -21.83 0.43
CA ASN A 73 1.66 -23.02 -0.04
C ASN A 73 0.92 -24.33 0.24
N ALA A 74 0.23 -24.42 1.38
CA ALA A 74 -0.50 -25.62 1.75
C ALA A 74 -1.71 -25.88 0.85
N VAL A 75 -2.43 -24.83 0.44
CA VAL A 75 -3.56 -24.94 -0.50
C VAL A 75 -3.03 -25.21 -1.91
N LEU A 76 -2.12 -24.36 -2.39
CA LEU A 76 -1.53 -24.45 -3.72
C LEU A 76 -0.78 -25.78 -3.94
N GLY A 77 -0.15 -26.34 -2.90
CA GLY A 77 0.55 -27.62 -2.95
C GLY A 77 -0.32 -28.84 -2.65
N GLY A 78 -1.62 -28.67 -2.37
CA GLY A 78 -2.52 -29.78 -2.05
C GLY A 78 -2.25 -30.43 -0.68
N THR A 79 -1.50 -29.77 0.21
CA THR A 79 -1.10 -30.34 1.50
C THR A 79 -1.92 -29.87 2.69
N ALA A 80 -2.80 -28.88 2.53
CA ALA A 80 -3.63 -28.35 3.60
C ALA A 80 -4.51 -29.44 4.24
N ASP A 81 -4.73 -29.34 5.55
CA ASP A 81 -5.52 -30.34 6.30
C ASP A 81 -6.98 -30.39 5.80
N SER A 82 -7.51 -29.26 5.34
CA SER A 82 -8.79 -29.16 4.64
C SER A 82 -8.87 -30.04 3.38
N LEU A 83 -7.73 -30.37 2.77
CA LEU A 83 -7.59 -31.19 1.55
C LEU A 83 -7.30 -32.66 1.86
N LEU A 84 -7.48 -33.11 3.10
CA LEU A 84 -7.19 -34.50 3.48
C LEU A 84 -8.12 -35.51 2.79
N LEU A 85 -9.41 -35.17 2.66
CA LEU A 85 -10.41 -36.07 2.07
C LEU A 85 -10.20 -36.26 0.57
N SER A 86 -9.93 -35.18 -0.18
CA SER A 86 -9.59 -35.23 -1.61
C SER A 86 -8.31 -36.02 -1.85
N ARG A 87 -7.25 -35.77 -1.07
CA ARG A 87 -6.01 -36.58 -1.14
C ARG A 87 -6.24 -38.08 -0.92
N ILE A 88 -7.09 -38.45 0.04
CA ILE A 88 -7.43 -39.86 0.27
C ILE A 88 -8.16 -40.44 -0.95
N GLN A 89 -9.12 -39.71 -1.51
CA GLN A 89 -9.83 -40.13 -2.72
C GLN A 89 -8.89 -40.28 -3.92
N ASP A 90 -7.95 -39.36 -4.13
CA ASP A 90 -6.98 -39.43 -5.23
C ASP A 90 -6.07 -40.65 -5.11
N LEU A 91 -5.60 -40.96 -3.89
CA LEU A 91 -4.83 -42.17 -3.61
C LEU A 91 -5.61 -43.45 -3.91
N PHE A 92 -6.91 -43.48 -3.61
CA PHE A 92 -7.77 -44.64 -3.88
C PHE A 92 -8.17 -44.76 -5.36
N THR A 93 -8.33 -43.63 -6.05
CA THR A 93 -8.75 -43.58 -7.47
C THR A 93 -7.59 -43.60 -8.46
N GLY A 94 -6.36 -43.42 -7.97
CA GLY A 94 -5.16 -43.33 -8.80
C GLY A 94 -5.04 -42.00 -9.57
N ARG A 95 -5.78 -40.96 -9.17
CA ARG A 95 -5.68 -39.62 -9.74
C ARG A 95 -4.37 -38.95 -9.33
N GLN A 96 -3.82 -38.11 -10.20
CA GLN A 96 -2.62 -37.34 -9.84
C GLN A 96 -2.98 -36.30 -8.76
N PRO A 97 -2.16 -36.16 -7.71
CA PRO A 97 -2.37 -35.12 -6.69
C PRO A 97 -2.33 -33.72 -7.32
N GLN A 98 -3.38 -32.94 -7.06
CA GLN A 98 -3.52 -31.56 -7.55
C GLN A 98 -3.69 -30.60 -6.37
N GLY A 99 -3.16 -29.39 -6.51
CA GLY A 99 -3.34 -28.31 -5.55
C GLY A 99 -4.65 -27.55 -5.74
N GLY A 100 -5.11 -26.93 -4.65
CA GLY A 100 -6.24 -26.01 -4.67
C GLY A 100 -5.88 -24.64 -5.25
N SER A 101 -6.90 -23.85 -5.60
CA SER A 101 -6.74 -22.49 -6.13
C SER A 101 -6.86 -21.42 -5.05
N VAL A 102 -6.13 -20.31 -5.22
CA VAL A 102 -6.20 -19.12 -4.36
C VAL A 102 -6.63 -17.93 -5.20
N GLU A 103 -7.83 -17.41 -4.93
CA GLU A 103 -8.38 -16.22 -5.60
C GLU A 103 -8.09 -14.97 -4.77
N LEU A 104 -7.50 -13.96 -5.41
CA LEU A 104 -7.16 -12.69 -4.78
C LEU A 104 -8.29 -11.67 -4.96
N THR A 105 -8.29 -10.65 -4.11
CA THR A 105 -9.20 -9.49 -4.16
C THR A 105 -8.90 -8.50 -5.29
N ILE A 106 -7.80 -8.73 -6.02
CA ILE A 106 -7.26 -7.79 -6.99
C ILE A 106 -8.24 -7.58 -8.15
N ASP A 107 -8.44 -6.32 -8.52
CA ASP A 107 -9.07 -5.92 -9.76
C ASP A 107 -7.98 -5.80 -10.84
N PRO A 108 -8.08 -6.55 -11.96
CA PRO A 108 -7.04 -6.56 -12.99
C PRO A 108 -6.91 -5.21 -13.72
N ALA A 109 -7.98 -4.42 -13.84
CA ALA A 109 -7.94 -3.09 -14.46
C ALA A 109 -7.25 -2.07 -13.54
N VAL A 110 -7.49 -2.15 -12.24
CA VAL A 110 -6.79 -1.33 -11.23
C VAL A 110 -5.31 -1.68 -11.19
N GLN A 111 -4.96 -2.96 -11.12
CA GLN A 111 -3.56 -3.41 -11.10
C GLN A 111 -2.81 -2.98 -12.38
N GLU A 112 -3.44 -3.12 -13.55
CA GLU A 112 -2.85 -2.66 -14.81
C GLU A 112 -2.66 -1.15 -14.84
N ALA A 113 -3.65 -0.38 -14.37
CA ALA A 113 -3.53 1.06 -14.30
C ALA A 113 -2.37 1.50 -13.39
N MET A 114 -2.13 0.80 -12.27
CA MET A 114 -0.96 1.05 -11.42
C MET A 114 0.36 0.75 -12.12
N ALA A 115 0.44 -0.39 -12.83
CA ALA A 115 1.63 -0.77 -13.57
C ALA A 115 1.96 0.24 -14.68
N VAL A 116 0.95 0.67 -15.45
CA VAL A 116 1.10 1.70 -16.48
C VAL A 116 1.46 3.06 -15.89
N ALA A 117 0.83 3.44 -14.78
CA ALA A 117 1.05 4.73 -14.13
C ALA A 117 2.48 4.87 -13.57
N LEU A 118 2.98 3.83 -12.90
CA LEU A 118 4.33 3.85 -12.34
C LEU A 118 5.40 3.61 -13.41
N GLY A 119 5.13 2.77 -14.41
CA GLY A 119 6.10 2.42 -15.44
C GLY A 119 7.41 1.93 -14.83
N ASN A 120 8.52 2.59 -15.15
CA ASN A 120 9.84 2.28 -14.58
C ASN A 120 10.24 3.18 -13.39
N GLN A 121 9.37 4.08 -12.95
CA GLN A 121 9.67 5.00 -11.85
C GLN A 121 9.65 4.23 -10.53
N ALA A 122 10.68 4.41 -9.69
CA ALA A 122 10.72 3.77 -8.39
C ALA A 122 9.59 4.30 -7.50
N GLY A 123 8.81 3.40 -6.91
CA GLY A 123 7.63 3.77 -6.15
C GLY A 123 6.68 2.59 -5.95
N ALA A 124 5.51 2.89 -5.40
CA ALA A 124 4.46 1.89 -5.21
C ALA A 124 3.08 2.55 -5.14
N ALA A 125 2.05 1.75 -5.44
CA ALA A 125 0.66 2.12 -5.31
C ALA A 125 -0.13 1.00 -4.63
N VAL A 126 -1.11 1.38 -3.81
CA VAL A 126 -2.06 0.47 -3.16
C VAL A 126 -3.46 1.06 -3.31
N ALA A 127 -4.42 0.20 -3.64
CA ALA A 127 -5.85 0.50 -3.70
C ALA A 127 -6.63 -0.45 -2.79
N ILE A 128 -7.54 0.11 -2.02
CA ILE A 128 -8.37 -0.60 -1.04
C ILE A 128 -9.83 -0.20 -1.26
N GLU A 129 -10.74 -1.17 -1.21
CA GLU A 129 -12.17 -0.91 -1.08
C GLU A 129 -12.48 -0.45 0.37
N PRO A 130 -12.92 0.81 0.60
CA PRO A 130 -13.01 1.36 1.95
C PRO A 130 -13.93 0.59 2.89
N SER A 131 -15.07 0.12 2.38
CA SER A 131 -16.14 -0.52 3.16
C SER A 131 -15.86 -1.96 3.57
N THR A 132 -14.84 -2.59 2.99
CA THR A 132 -14.52 -4.01 3.28
C THR A 132 -13.08 -4.22 3.71
N GLY A 133 -12.14 -3.36 3.26
CA GLY A 133 -10.70 -3.60 3.38
C GLY A 133 -10.12 -4.48 2.27
N ALA A 134 -10.89 -4.84 1.24
CA ALA A 134 -10.37 -5.62 0.12
C ALA A 134 -9.26 -4.85 -0.61
N ILE A 135 -8.09 -5.46 -0.80
CA ILE A 135 -7.02 -4.85 -1.60
C ILE A 135 -7.34 -5.06 -3.08
N LEU A 136 -7.76 -3.99 -3.76
CA LEU A 136 -8.12 -4.01 -5.18
C LEU A 136 -6.90 -3.91 -6.09
N GLY A 137 -5.78 -3.38 -5.59
CA GLY A 137 -4.54 -3.30 -6.34
C GLY A 137 -3.36 -3.04 -5.41
N MET A 138 -2.22 -3.64 -5.72
CA MET A 138 -0.98 -3.42 -4.98
C MET A 138 0.20 -3.69 -5.90
N TYR A 139 0.91 -2.63 -6.26
CA TYR A 139 2.00 -2.67 -7.24
C TYR A 139 3.24 -1.95 -6.71
N SER A 140 4.41 -2.52 -7.01
CA SER A 140 5.72 -1.99 -6.63
C SER A 140 6.59 -1.91 -7.88
N SER A 141 7.26 -0.77 -8.05
CA SER A 141 8.12 -0.49 -9.18
C SER A 141 9.52 -0.07 -8.71
N PRO A 142 10.60 -0.49 -9.40
CA PRO A 142 10.61 -1.48 -10.48
C PRO A 142 10.16 -2.87 -10.01
N SER A 143 9.55 -3.64 -10.91
CA SER A 143 9.16 -5.04 -10.66
C SER A 143 10.16 -6.03 -11.31
N PHE A 144 9.88 -7.32 -11.20
CA PHE A 144 10.68 -8.40 -11.79
C PHE A 144 9.75 -9.47 -12.37
N ASP A 145 10.23 -10.25 -13.34
CA ASP A 145 9.49 -11.41 -13.85
C ASP A 145 9.79 -12.66 -13.00
N PRO A 146 8.81 -13.23 -12.27
CA PRO A 146 9.01 -14.43 -11.47
C PRO A 146 9.36 -15.68 -12.30
N ASN A 147 9.03 -15.70 -13.60
CA ASN A 147 9.40 -16.82 -14.48
C ASN A 147 10.93 -17.02 -14.55
N LEU A 148 11.71 -15.94 -14.39
CA LEU A 148 13.18 -16.00 -14.37
C LEU A 148 13.71 -16.84 -13.19
N LEU A 149 12.96 -16.89 -12.09
CA LEU A 149 13.33 -17.65 -10.88
C LEU A 149 12.66 -19.03 -10.83
N ALA A 150 11.58 -19.22 -11.60
CA ALA A 150 10.83 -20.47 -11.67
C ALA A 150 11.50 -21.53 -12.55
N VAL A 151 12.55 -21.18 -13.31
CA VAL A 151 13.24 -22.14 -14.20
C VAL A 151 13.87 -23.29 -13.41
N HIS A 152 13.80 -24.50 -13.96
CA HIS A 152 14.37 -25.69 -13.32
C HIS A 152 15.90 -25.79 -13.46
N GLU A 153 16.48 -25.07 -14.43
CA GLU A 153 17.94 -25.02 -14.60
C GLU A 153 18.57 -24.17 -13.51
N ARG A 154 19.11 -24.83 -12.48
CA ARG A 154 19.66 -24.17 -11.29
C ARG A 154 20.68 -23.07 -11.61
N ALA A 155 21.60 -23.31 -12.54
CA ALA A 155 22.59 -22.31 -12.92
C ALA A 155 21.96 -21.04 -13.49
N VAL A 156 20.92 -21.18 -14.33
CA VAL A 156 20.18 -20.05 -14.92
C VAL A 156 19.39 -19.30 -13.85
N ALA A 157 18.68 -20.02 -12.97
CA ALA A 157 17.94 -19.39 -11.88
C ALA A 157 18.87 -18.65 -10.90
N ASP A 158 20.04 -19.21 -10.58
CA ASP A 158 21.02 -18.58 -9.68
C ASP A 158 21.64 -17.32 -10.31
N GLU A 159 21.90 -17.32 -11.64
CA GLU A 159 22.36 -16.15 -12.38
C GLU A 159 21.29 -15.04 -12.41
N ASN A 160 20.04 -15.38 -12.76
CA ASN A 160 18.91 -14.46 -12.75
C ASN A 160 18.69 -13.85 -11.35
N TYR A 161 18.78 -14.67 -10.30
CA TYR A 161 18.62 -14.19 -8.92
C TYR A 161 19.75 -13.23 -8.52
N ALA A 162 20.99 -13.53 -8.91
CA ALA A 162 22.13 -12.65 -8.67
C ALA A 162 21.98 -11.30 -9.40
N GLU A 163 21.46 -11.30 -10.63
CA GLU A 163 21.15 -10.07 -11.37
C GLU A 163 20.07 -9.23 -10.68
N LEU A 164 18.96 -9.86 -10.25
CA LEU A 164 17.89 -9.17 -9.53
C LEU A 164 18.34 -8.60 -8.19
N LEU A 165 19.18 -9.33 -7.45
CA LEU A 165 19.78 -8.85 -6.20
C LEU A 165 20.78 -7.71 -6.42
N GLY A 166 21.58 -7.78 -7.49
CA GLY A 166 22.57 -6.77 -7.85
C GLY A 166 21.98 -5.52 -8.49
N ASN A 167 20.70 -5.55 -8.89
CA ASN A 167 20.05 -4.44 -9.57
C ASN A 167 19.84 -3.25 -8.60
N PRO A 168 20.35 -2.05 -8.94
CA PRO A 168 20.24 -0.87 -8.07
C PRO A 168 18.79 -0.41 -7.84
N GLY A 169 17.87 -0.76 -8.73
CA GLY A 169 16.43 -0.50 -8.58
C GLY A 169 15.75 -1.38 -7.53
N ARG A 170 16.45 -2.41 -7.01
CA ARG A 170 15.95 -3.34 -5.98
C ARG A 170 14.56 -3.91 -6.34
N PRO A 171 14.41 -4.57 -7.51
CA PRO A 171 13.09 -4.99 -8.01
C PRO A 171 12.43 -6.08 -7.16
N LEU A 172 13.20 -6.82 -6.35
CA LEU A 172 12.67 -7.83 -5.42
C LEU A 172 11.97 -7.21 -4.20
N GLU A 173 12.19 -5.92 -3.92
CA GLU A 173 11.58 -5.25 -2.76
C GLU A 173 10.12 -4.91 -3.03
N ASN A 174 9.26 -5.27 -2.09
CA ASN A 174 7.86 -4.86 -2.10
C ASN A 174 7.70 -3.51 -1.38
N ARG A 175 7.78 -2.43 -2.15
CA ARG A 175 7.61 -1.06 -1.65
C ARG A 175 6.20 -0.78 -1.12
N ALA A 176 5.21 -1.54 -1.58
CA ALA A 176 3.82 -1.32 -1.23
C ALA A 176 3.51 -1.76 0.22
N THR A 177 4.00 -2.92 0.64
CA THR A 177 3.78 -3.43 2.01
C THR A 177 4.70 -2.81 3.05
N GLY A 178 5.83 -2.20 2.64
CA GLY A 178 6.72 -1.47 3.55
C GLY A 178 8.08 -2.12 3.80
N THR A 179 8.58 -2.98 2.90
CA THR A 179 10.01 -3.38 2.92
C THR A 179 10.94 -2.16 2.83
N ILE A 180 10.46 -1.11 2.17
CA ILE A 180 10.96 0.26 2.24
C ILE A 180 9.85 1.12 2.85
N GLN A 181 10.17 1.84 3.92
CA GLN A 181 9.26 2.80 4.55
C GLN A 181 9.72 4.22 4.25
N TYR A 182 8.76 5.14 4.16
CA TYR A 182 9.03 6.52 3.76
C TYR A 182 8.49 7.48 4.80
N ALA A 183 9.08 8.67 4.86
CA ALA A 183 8.39 9.80 5.45
C ALA A 183 7.10 10.09 4.64
N PRO A 184 5.93 10.17 5.29
CA PRO A 184 4.67 10.50 4.60
C PRO A 184 4.62 11.96 4.12
N GLY A 185 5.41 12.84 4.74
CA GLY A 185 5.30 14.27 4.55
C GLY A 185 3.86 14.74 4.76
N SER A 186 3.39 15.62 3.87
CA SER A 186 2.10 16.29 4.04
C SER A 186 0.84 15.40 3.94
N THR A 187 0.93 14.10 3.62
CA THR A 187 -0.22 13.19 3.81
C THR A 187 -0.50 12.93 5.28
N PHE A 188 0.51 13.00 6.15
CA PHE A 188 0.36 12.83 7.61
C PHE A 188 -0.49 13.92 8.26
N LYS A 189 -0.63 15.08 7.61
CA LYS A 189 -1.50 16.16 8.06
C LYS A 189 -2.96 15.72 8.15
N THR A 190 -3.39 14.72 7.39
CA THR A 190 -4.72 14.09 7.55
C THR A 190 -4.89 13.52 8.95
N ILE A 191 -3.88 12.81 9.47
CA ILE A 191 -3.88 12.20 10.81
C ILE A 191 -3.87 13.27 11.90
N VAL A 192 -2.99 14.25 11.77
CA VAL A 192 -2.90 15.37 12.73
C VAL A 192 -4.18 16.18 12.76
N THR A 193 -4.81 16.42 11.60
CA THR A 193 -6.09 17.13 11.52
C THR A 193 -7.21 16.32 12.16
N ALA A 194 -7.27 15.01 11.92
CA ALA A 194 -8.26 14.14 12.56
C ALA A 194 -8.15 14.22 14.09
N ALA A 195 -6.94 14.11 14.64
CA ALA A 195 -6.72 14.22 16.08
C ALA A 195 -7.11 15.60 16.63
N TRP A 196 -6.82 16.67 15.86
CA TRP A 196 -7.18 18.04 16.25
C TRP A 196 -8.69 18.30 16.24
N LEU A 197 -9.42 17.71 15.29
CA LEU A 197 -10.88 17.77 15.24
C LEU A 197 -11.52 16.97 16.38
N GLU A 198 -11.03 15.75 16.66
CA GLU A 198 -11.54 14.91 17.75
C GLU A 198 -11.29 15.52 19.14
N ALA A 199 -10.26 16.35 19.29
CA ALA A 199 -9.97 17.02 20.55
C ALA A 199 -11.03 18.07 20.95
N ASP A 200 -11.79 18.62 20.01
CA ASP A 200 -12.87 19.59 20.28
C ASP A 200 -13.95 19.54 19.20
N PRO A 201 -15.16 19.02 19.52
CA PRO A 201 -16.23 18.79 18.56
C PRO A 201 -16.86 20.07 18.00
N SER A 202 -16.47 21.26 18.48
CA SER A 202 -16.89 22.54 17.88
C SER A 202 -16.08 22.92 16.64
N ARG A 203 -14.96 22.23 16.40
CA ARG A 203 -14.07 22.49 15.27
C ARG A 203 -14.64 21.94 13.98
N THR A 204 -14.45 22.70 12.90
CA THR A 204 -14.95 22.36 11.55
C THR A 204 -13.96 22.80 10.49
N ALA A 205 -14.24 22.50 9.22
CA ALA A 205 -13.47 23.00 8.08
C ALA A 205 -13.37 24.54 8.03
N THR A 206 -14.29 25.27 8.69
CA THR A 206 -14.32 26.74 8.74
C THR A 206 -13.70 27.33 10.00
N SER A 207 -13.17 26.49 10.91
CA SER A 207 -12.45 26.99 12.08
C SER A 207 -11.30 27.90 11.67
N GLU A 208 -11.16 29.01 12.39
CA GLU A 208 -10.04 29.94 12.20
C GLU A 208 -8.77 29.34 12.81
N VAL A 209 -7.70 29.28 12.01
CA VAL A 209 -6.43 28.64 12.37
C VAL A 209 -5.25 29.56 12.01
N PRO A 210 -4.11 29.42 12.70
CA PRO A 210 -2.88 30.11 12.31
C PRO A 210 -2.43 29.73 10.90
N THR A 211 -1.96 30.70 10.12
CA THR A 211 -1.48 30.52 8.74
C THR A 211 -0.16 31.26 8.46
N LEU A 212 0.65 31.39 9.52
CA LEU A 212 1.93 32.09 9.53
C LEU A 212 2.83 31.69 8.35
N ALA A 213 3.55 32.64 7.74
CA ALA A 213 4.49 32.33 6.66
C ALA A 213 5.66 31.44 7.10
N GLN A 214 6.08 31.61 8.35
CA GLN A 214 7.20 30.90 8.95
C GLN A 214 6.95 30.70 10.45
N LEU A 215 7.44 29.58 10.96
CA LEU A 215 7.37 29.22 12.37
C LEU A 215 8.77 28.89 12.88
N THR A 216 9.26 29.66 13.84
CA THR A 216 10.52 29.34 14.53
C THR A 216 10.25 28.29 15.59
N LEU A 217 10.97 27.17 15.55
CA LEU A 217 10.71 26.06 16.45
C LEU A 217 11.16 26.37 17.88
N PRO A 218 10.34 26.03 18.90
CA PRO A 218 10.72 26.26 20.29
C PRO A 218 12.06 25.62 20.64
N GLY A 219 12.91 26.34 21.38
CA GLY A 219 14.22 25.84 21.80
C GLY A 219 15.25 25.68 20.68
N SER A 220 14.97 26.19 19.46
CA SER A 220 15.83 26.02 18.28
C SER A 220 15.94 27.32 17.46
N THR A 221 16.92 27.35 16.55
CA THR A 221 17.01 28.38 15.49
C THR A 221 16.40 27.90 14.17
N HIS A 222 15.92 26.66 14.12
CA HIS A 222 15.28 26.08 12.95
C HIS A 222 13.92 26.73 12.67
N VAL A 223 13.61 26.90 11.39
CA VAL A 223 12.39 27.57 10.92
C VAL A 223 11.65 26.67 9.94
N ILE A 224 10.42 26.30 10.27
CA ILE A 224 9.50 25.67 9.32
C ILE A 224 8.89 26.77 8.44
N ARG A 225 8.89 26.54 7.12
CA ARG A 225 8.30 27.45 6.12
C ARG A 225 7.17 26.75 5.38
N ASN A 226 6.18 27.51 4.96
CA ASN A 226 5.20 27.01 3.99
C ASN A 226 5.86 26.84 2.61
N PRO A 227 5.33 25.94 1.76
CA PRO A 227 5.78 25.81 0.38
C PRO A 227 5.80 27.18 -0.34
N GLY A 228 6.88 27.46 -1.08
CA GLY A 228 7.07 28.76 -1.75
C GLY A 228 7.45 29.94 -0.83
N GLY A 229 7.60 29.72 0.48
CA GLY A 229 8.04 30.73 1.45
C GLY A 229 7.03 31.84 1.72
N GLN A 230 5.77 31.65 1.33
CA GLN A 230 4.69 32.64 1.47
C GLN A 230 3.85 32.41 2.73
N ALA A 231 3.17 33.45 3.20
CA ALA A 231 2.05 33.29 4.13
C ALA A 231 0.99 32.38 3.52
N CYS A 232 0.35 31.56 4.34
CA CYS A 232 -0.70 30.71 3.85
C CYS A 232 -2.03 31.47 3.80
N GLY A 233 -2.26 32.22 2.73
CA GLY A 233 -3.43 33.09 2.60
C GLY A 233 -3.06 34.56 2.78
N LEU A 234 -4.05 35.40 3.08
CA LEU A 234 -3.92 36.86 3.06
C LEU A 234 -3.44 37.48 4.39
N GLY A 235 -3.23 36.67 5.42
CA GLY A 235 -2.85 37.13 6.76
C GLY A 235 -2.24 36.02 7.60
N ASP A 236 -2.20 36.25 8.92
CA ASP A 236 -1.67 35.29 9.90
C ASP A 236 -2.72 34.28 10.39
N THR A 237 -4.00 34.46 10.02
CA THR A 237 -5.10 33.52 10.28
C THR A 237 -5.92 33.25 9.02
N GLY A 238 -6.57 32.09 8.96
CA GLY A 238 -7.44 31.67 7.85
C GLY A 238 -8.30 30.46 8.20
N GLU A 239 -9.18 30.05 7.28
CA GLU A 239 -9.99 28.84 7.46
C GLU A 239 -9.13 27.56 7.39
N LEU A 240 -9.42 26.59 8.26
CA LEU A 240 -8.77 25.28 8.25
C LEU A 240 -8.83 24.61 6.86
N ARG A 241 -9.97 24.71 6.16
CA ARG A 241 -10.13 24.19 4.80
C ARG A 241 -9.07 24.72 3.85
N TYR A 242 -8.85 26.03 3.85
CA TYR A 242 -7.81 26.65 3.02
C TYR A 242 -6.42 26.17 3.44
N ALA A 243 -6.17 26.09 4.74
CA ALA A 243 -4.88 25.67 5.26
C ALA A 243 -4.54 24.21 4.88
N PHE A 244 -5.54 23.34 4.93
CA PHE A 244 -5.44 21.95 4.52
C PHE A 244 -5.28 21.79 3.00
N ALA A 245 -6.11 22.51 2.22
CA ALA A 245 -6.08 22.50 0.76
C ALA A 245 -4.73 22.97 0.19
N ASN A 246 -4.13 24.00 0.78
CA ASN A 246 -2.82 24.53 0.39
C ASN A 246 -1.65 23.91 1.18
N SER A 247 -1.96 22.99 2.09
CA SER A 247 -1.01 22.24 2.89
C SER A 247 0.01 23.08 3.66
N CYS A 248 -0.45 24.09 4.39
CA CYS A 248 0.39 25.01 5.17
C CYS A 248 1.17 24.30 6.28
N ASN A 249 2.49 24.21 6.17
CA ASN A 249 3.34 23.51 7.14
C ASN A 249 3.23 24.11 8.54
N THR A 250 3.18 25.44 8.66
CA THR A 250 3.16 26.13 9.95
C THR A 250 1.92 25.80 10.77
N THR A 251 0.73 25.81 10.15
CA THR A 251 -0.54 25.43 10.77
C THR A 251 -0.48 24.03 11.39
N PHE A 252 -0.04 23.02 10.64
CA PHE A 252 -0.03 21.64 11.13
C PHE A 252 1.12 21.35 12.10
N ALA A 253 2.22 22.10 12.01
CA ALA A 253 3.26 22.08 13.03
C ALA A 253 2.74 22.64 14.37
N GLU A 254 1.96 23.72 14.35
CA GLU A 254 1.30 24.27 15.54
C GLU A 254 0.26 23.29 16.10
N PHE A 255 -0.56 22.65 15.25
CA PHE A 255 -1.50 21.62 15.70
C PHE A 255 -0.79 20.46 16.40
N ALA A 256 0.33 20.01 15.86
CA ALA A 256 1.08 18.93 16.50
C ALA A 256 1.62 19.33 17.87
N MET A 257 2.16 20.56 18.00
CA MET A 257 2.60 21.10 19.28
C MET A 257 1.45 21.26 20.28
N GLU A 258 0.28 21.71 19.83
CA GLU A 258 -0.95 21.85 20.64
C GLU A 258 -1.42 20.49 21.17
N LEU A 259 -1.48 19.48 20.30
CA LEU A 259 -1.96 18.14 20.62
C LEU A 259 -1.02 17.38 21.56
N GLY A 260 0.29 17.57 21.41
CA GLY A 260 1.27 16.74 22.10
C GLY A 260 1.49 15.40 21.40
N TRP A 261 2.54 14.68 21.84
CA TRP A 261 2.90 13.39 21.26
C TRP A 261 1.84 12.32 21.53
N ASP A 262 1.31 12.25 22.76
CA ASP A 262 0.37 11.19 23.18
C ASP A 262 -0.90 11.17 22.32
N SER A 263 -1.50 12.33 22.04
CA SER A 263 -2.72 12.42 21.23
C SER A 263 -2.49 11.99 19.78
N ILE A 264 -1.37 12.38 19.18
CA ILE A 264 -1.02 11.95 17.82
C ILE A 264 -0.70 10.45 17.80
N LYS A 265 0.03 9.96 18.81
CA LYS A 265 0.37 8.54 18.94
C LYS A 265 -0.90 7.69 19.06
N GLN A 266 -1.85 8.09 19.90
CA GLN A 266 -3.15 7.43 20.03
C GLN A 266 -3.88 7.35 18.69
N MET A 267 -3.93 8.45 17.93
CA MET A 267 -4.55 8.47 16.60
C MET A 267 -3.82 7.54 15.62
N THR A 268 -2.49 7.54 15.59
CA THR A 268 -1.71 6.64 14.72
C THR A 268 -1.87 5.17 15.08
N ASP A 269 -1.97 4.83 16.37
CA ASP A 269 -2.22 3.46 16.83
C ASP A 269 -3.63 3.01 16.47
N ALA A 270 -4.63 3.88 16.63
CA ALA A 270 -5.98 3.59 16.17
C ALA A 270 -6.02 3.35 14.66
N LEU A 271 -5.20 4.08 13.88
CA LEU A 271 -5.05 3.87 12.43
C LEU A 271 -4.19 2.65 12.04
N GLY A 272 -3.69 1.89 13.00
CA GLY A 272 -3.02 0.61 12.75
C GLY A 272 -1.50 0.66 12.55
N PHE A 273 -0.82 1.79 12.83
CA PHE A 273 0.64 1.92 12.62
C PHE A 273 1.43 0.82 13.34
N SER A 274 1.13 0.60 14.61
CA SER A 274 1.81 -0.38 15.48
C SER A 274 1.12 -1.75 15.51
N SER A 275 0.13 -1.99 14.65
CA SER A 275 -0.60 -3.25 14.59
C SER A 275 0.19 -4.29 13.79
N ASP A 276 0.24 -5.53 14.27
CA ASP A 276 0.83 -6.65 13.55
C ASP A 276 -0.09 -7.10 12.39
N LEU A 277 -0.24 -6.25 11.38
CA LEU A 277 -1.09 -6.47 10.22
C LEU A 277 -0.53 -7.60 9.36
N THR A 278 -1.43 -8.44 8.84
CA THR A 278 -1.10 -9.50 7.88
C THR A 278 -2.12 -9.52 6.75
N ILE A 279 -1.64 -9.43 5.52
CA ILE A 279 -2.46 -9.52 4.30
C ILE A 279 -2.05 -10.75 3.48
N PRO A 280 -2.01 -11.92 4.15
CA PRO A 280 -1.09 -13.04 3.90
C PRO A 280 0.40 -12.75 3.63
N LEU A 281 0.76 -11.51 3.31
CA LEU A 281 2.12 -11.01 3.16
C LEU A 281 2.57 -10.31 4.45
N THR A 282 3.88 -10.26 4.67
CA THR A 282 4.47 -9.49 5.76
C THR A 282 4.28 -7.99 5.52
N VAL A 283 3.69 -7.31 6.50
CA VAL A 283 3.54 -5.86 6.52
C VAL A 283 4.33 -5.32 7.72
N PRO A 284 5.52 -4.74 7.50
CA PRO A 284 6.26 -4.09 8.58
C PRO A 284 5.45 -2.92 9.16
N ASN A 285 5.40 -2.84 10.49
CA ASN A 285 4.66 -1.82 11.23
C ASN A 285 5.15 -0.42 10.85
N SER A 286 4.21 0.47 10.54
CA SER A 286 4.52 1.90 10.38
C SER A 286 4.81 2.50 11.74
N ALA A 287 5.55 3.60 11.78
CA ALA A 287 6.06 4.16 13.03
C ALA A 287 5.75 5.65 13.15
N TYR A 288 5.20 6.01 14.31
CA TYR A 288 5.26 7.35 14.88
C TYR A 288 6.05 7.27 16.19
N PRO A 289 7.40 7.38 16.11
CA PRO A 289 8.26 7.19 17.28
C PRO A 289 8.08 8.29 18.34
N GLU A 290 8.59 8.03 19.53
CA GLU A 290 8.70 9.03 20.59
C GLU A 290 9.55 10.23 20.13
N VAL A 291 9.15 11.43 20.53
CA VAL A 291 9.83 12.69 20.21
C VAL A 291 10.38 13.32 21.49
N ALA A 292 11.55 13.97 21.40
CA ALA A 292 12.25 14.51 22.55
C ALA A 292 11.71 15.87 23.02
N ASP A 293 11.19 16.69 22.10
CA ASP A 293 10.78 18.06 22.40
C ASP A 293 9.72 18.61 21.42
N GLN A 294 9.31 19.86 21.64
CA GLN A 294 8.32 20.57 20.83
C GLN A 294 8.78 20.82 19.38
N ALA A 295 10.09 20.95 19.14
CA ALA A 295 10.62 21.14 17.79
C ALA A 295 10.50 19.83 16.98
N GLU A 296 10.84 18.70 17.58
CA GLU A 296 10.65 17.39 16.97
C GLU A 296 9.17 17.07 16.75
N LEU A 297 8.30 17.43 17.70
CA LEU A 297 6.85 17.29 17.56
C LEU A 297 6.29 18.08 16.37
N ALA A 298 6.72 19.33 16.20
CA ALA A 298 6.34 20.18 15.08
C ALA A 298 6.76 19.59 13.72
N ILE A 299 7.98 19.06 13.61
CA ILE A 299 8.50 18.44 12.38
C ILE A 299 7.80 17.10 12.11
N SER A 300 7.57 16.30 13.15
CA SER A 300 6.87 15.01 13.04
C SER A 300 5.40 15.20 12.64
N GLY A 301 4.77 16.28 13.12
CA GLY A 301 3.40 16.67 12.78
C GLY A 301 3.15 16.97 11.30
N ILE A 302 4.19 17.36 10.56
CA ILE A 302 4.13 17.52 9.10
C ILE A 302 4.61 16.28 8.34
N GLY A 303 4.75 15.15 9.03
CA GLY A 303 5.10 13.84 8.47
C GLY A 303 6.59 13.65 8.15
N GLN A 304 7.47 14.40 8.82
CA GLN A 304 8.92 14.35 8.62
C GLN A 304 9.61 13.69 9.83
N MET A 305 10.88 14.01 10.10
CA MET A 305 11.68 13.44 11.19
C MET A 305 11.76 11.90 11.09
N ASN A 306 11.28 11.19 12.11
CA ASN A 306 11.35 9.73 12.22
C ASN A 306 10.01 9.04 11.90
N VAL A 307 9.00 9.78 11.43
CA VAL A 307 7.73 9.18 10.99
C VAL A 307 7.99 8.34 9.74
N ARG A 308 7.63 7.06 9.78
CA ARG A 308 7.87 6.13 8.67
C ARG A 308 6.61 5.31 8.39
N VAL A 309 6.16 5.31 7.15
CA VAL A 309 4.93 4.62 6.75
C VAL A 309 5.15 3.75 5.51
N SER A 310 4.39 2.66 5.42
CA SER A 310 4.21 1.93 4.17
C SER A 310 3.16 2.61 3.26
N VAL A 311 3.15 2.25 1.98
CA VAL A 311 2.10 2.73 1.05
C VAL A 311 0.74 2.16 1.45
N LEU A 312 0.70 0.89 1.88
CA LEU A 312 -0.50 0.26 2.43
C LEU A 312 -1.06 1.04 3.62
N GLN A 313 -0.22 1.46 4.56
CA GLN A 313 -0.68 2.25 5.72
C GLN A 313 -1.30 3.58 5.31
N ASN A 314 -0.72 4.29 4.34
CA ASN A 314 -1.30 5.53 3.82
C ASN A 314 -2.61 5.29 3.06
N ALA A 315 -2.76 4.15 2.37
CA ALA A 315 -4.03 3.76 1.74
C ALA A 315 -5.10 3.47 2.79
N MET A 316 -4.74 2.81 3.90
CA MET A 316 -5.63 2.58 5.04
C MET A 316 -6.12 3.89 5.67
N VAL A 317 -5.25 4.90 5.80
CA VAL A 317 -5.65 6.23 6.28
C VAL A 317 -6.71 6.87 5.38
N ALA A 318 -6.53 6.80 4.06
CA ALA A 318 -7.55 7.30 3.12
C ALA A 318 -8.84 6.47 3.18
N ALA A 319 -8.73 5.14 3.32
CA ALA A 319 -9.87 4.25 3.46
C ALA A 319 -10.69 4.55 4.72
N ALA A 320 -10.04 4.84 5.85
CA ALA A 320 -10.73 5.22 7.09
C ALA A 320 -11.52 6.54 6.92
N VAL A 321 -10.96 7.54 6.25
CA VAL A 321 -11.70 8.79 5.94
C VAL A 321 -12.88 8.50 5.00
N ALA A 322 -12.66 7.65 4.00
CA ALA A 322 -13.65 7.28 3.00
C ALA A 322 -14.78 6.37 3.54
N ASN A 323 -14.55 5.71 4.68
CA ASN A 323 -15.48 4.80 5.33
C ASN A 323 -15.95 5.38 6.67
N ASP A 324 -16.27 6.68 6.68
CA ASP A 324 -16.92 7.37 7.80
C ASP A 324 -16.19 7.27 9.16
N GLY A 325 -14.87 7.10 9.13
CA GLY A 325 -14.02 6.97 10.31
C GLY A 325 -13.87 5.54 10.84
N GLU A 326 -14.47 4.55 10.17
CA GLU A 326 -14.25 3.13 10.45
C GLU A 326 -13.09 2.60 9.59
N LEU A 327 -12.09 1.99 10.23
CA LEU A 327 -10.97 1.37 9.55
C LEU A 327 -11.20 -0.14 9.43
N MET A 328 -11.32 -0.63 8.20
CA MET A 328 -11.45 -2.05 7.92
C MET A 328 -10.11 -2.79 7.96
N THR A 329 -10.15 -4.06 8.36
CA THR A 329 -8.99 -4.95 8.32
C THR A 329 -8.66 -5.26 6.86
N PRO A 330 -7.47 -4.88 6.35
CA PRO A 330 -7.14 -5.13 4.95
C PRO A 330 -6.98 -6.63 4.70
N TYR A 331 -7.39 -7.11 3.53
CA TYR A 331 -7.20 -8.50 3.12
C TYR A 331 -6.93 -8.63 1.62
N LEU A 332 -6.17 -9.68 1.25
CA LEU A 332 -5.72 -9.92 -0.12
C LEU A 332 -6.29 -11.19 -0.75
N VAL A 333 -6.57 -12.22 0.05
CA VAL A 333 -7.14 -13.48 -0.42
C VAL A 333 -8.65 -13.42 -0.26
N ALA A 334 -9.37 -13.51 -1.37
CA ALA A 334 -10.83 -13.50 -1.40
C ALA A 334 -11.41 -14.89 -1.11
N THR A 335 -10.89 -15.92 -1.77
CA THR A 335 -11.40 -17.30 -1.64
C THR A 335 -10.28 -18.31 -1.88
N GLU A 336 -10.23 -19.37 -1.08
CA GLU A 336 -9.43 -20.56 -1.37
C GLU A 336 -10.36 -21.73 -1.71
N ARG A 337 -10.02 -22.51 -2.74
CA ARG A 337 -10.79 -23.67 -3.19
C ARG A 337 -9.91 -24.89 -3.36
N ASP A 338 -10.49 -26.07 -3.22
CA ASP A 338 -9.82 -27.34 -3.53
C ASP A 338 -9.70 -27.54 -5.06
N ALA A 339 -8.97 -28.56 -5.49
CA ALA A 339 -8.80 -28.93 -6.89
C ALA A 339 -10.13 -29.24 -7.60
N ASP A 340 -11.16 -29.65 -6.85
CA ASP A 340 -12.53 -29.87 -7.37
C ASP A 340 -13.41 -28.61 -7.33
N LEU A 341 -12.83 -27.44 -7.02
CA LEU A 341 -13.47 -26.13 -6.87
C LEU A 341 -14.36 -25.98 -5.63
N THR A 342 -14.37 -26.94 -4.70
CA THR A 342 -15.05 -26.79 -3.42
C THR A 342 -14.41 -25.65 -2.62
N VAL A 343 -15.22 -24.70 -2.13
CA VAL A 343 -14.72 -23.59 -1.31
C VAL A 343 -14.22 -24.11 0.04
N ILE A 344 -12.95 -23.83 0.33
CA ILE A 344 -12.27 -24.15 1.59
C ILE A 344 -12.43 -23.01 2.58
N SER A 345 -12.20 -21.78 2.10
CA SER A 345 -12.26 -20.57 2.90
C SER A 345 -12.70 -19.40 2.03
N HIS A 346 -13.34 -18.42 2.64
CA HIS A 346 -13.73 -17.15 2.01
C HIS A 346 -13.42 -16.02 2.98
N ALA A 347 -13.03 -14.85 2.46
CA ALA A 347 -12.78 -13.68 3.27
C ALA A 347 -14.05 -13.22 3.99
N HIS A 348 -13.90 -12.75 5.22
CA HIS A 348 -14.98 -12.14 5.99
C HIS A 348 -14.49 -10.76 6.42
N PRO A 349 -14.92 -9.68 5.74
CA PRO A 349 -14.56 -8.32 6.11
C PRO A 349 -14.86 -8.05 7.59
N SER A 350 -13.93 -7.38 8.27
CA SER A 350 -14.09 -7.02 9.68
C SER A 350 -13.44 -5.67 9.98
N THR A 351 -14.08 -4.91 10.86
CA THR A 351 -13.55 -3.67 11.40
C THR A 351 -12.27 -3.95 12.19
N LEU A 352 -11.21 -3.20 11.89
CA LEU A 352 -9.97 -3.19 12.66
C LEU A 352 -10.10 -2.24 13.87
N SER A 353 -10.66 -1.05 13.64
CA SER A 353 -10.81 0.01 14.62
C SER A 353 -11.75 1.12 14.10
N GLU A 354 -12.08 2.08 14.98
CA GLU A 354 -12.81 3.31 14.65
C GLU A 354 -11.94 4.52 15.09
N PRO A 355 -10.99 5.00 14.25
CA PRO A 355 -10.02 5.99 14.70
C PRO A 355 -10.59 7.38 15.01
N PHE A 356 -11.69 7.76 14.36
CA PHE A 356 -12.34 9.06 14.54
C PHE A 356 -13.82 8.98 14.16
N SER A 357 -14.60 9.97 14.57
CA SER A 357 -16.04 10.01 14.31
C SER A 357 -16.40 10.24 12.85
N GLU A 358 -17.63 9.87 12.46
CA GLU A 358 -18.25 10.20 11.16
C GLU A 358 -18.22 11.72 10.89
N ALA A 359 -18.40 12.56 11.92
CA ALA A 359 -18.33 14.01 11.77
C ALA A 359 -16.92 14.50 11.40
N THR A 360 -15.88 13.91 12.00
CA THR A 360 -14.49 14.16 11.64
C THR A 360 -14.19 13.65 10.24
N ALA A 361 -14.65 12.44 9.89
CA ALA A 361 -14.50 11.88 8.54
C ALA A 361 -15.14 12.79 7.48
N ALA A 362 -16.38 13.23 7.68
CA ALA A 362 -17.08 14.16 6.79
C ALA A 362 -16.32 15.49 6.63
N THR A 363 -15.79 16.04 7.72
CA THR A 363 -14.99 17.28 7.70
C THR A 363 -13.69 17.08 6.92
N LEU A 364 -12.99 15.96 7.13
CA LEU A 364 -11.79 15.60 6.37
C LEU A 364 -12.12 15.41 4.88
N THR A 365 -13.24 14.75 4.55
CA THR A 365 -13.73 14.58 3.19
C THR A 365 -13.96 15.94 2.50
N GLU A 366 -14.64 16.88 3.15
CA GLU A 366 -14.81 18.25 2.62
C GLU A 366 -13.46 18.90 2.28
N MET A 367 -12.50 18.83 3.21
CA MET A 367 -11.18 19.46 3.03
C MET A 367 -10.32 18.72 1.99
N MET A 368 -10.42 17.40 1.90
CA MET A 368 -9.75 16.58 0.89
C MET A 368 -10.33 16.82 -0.51
N ILE A 369 -11.63 17.11 -0.63
CA ILE A 369 -12.22 17.61 -1.90
C ILE A 369 -11.64 18.98 -2.26
N ALA A 370 -11.49 19.89 -1.28
CA ALA A 370 -10.90 21.21 -1.51
C ALA A 370 -9.44 21.13 -1.98
N VAL A 371 -8.64 20.17 -1.49
CA VAL A 371 -7.29 19.90 -2.00
C VAL A 371 -7.29 19.69 -3.52
N VAL A 372 -8.27 18.94 -4.05
CA VAL A 372 -8.38 18.65 -5.49
C VAL A 372 -8.99 19.82 -6.26
N ASN A 373 -9.99 20.51 -5.72
CA ASN A 373 -10.69 21.56 -6.45
C ASN A 373 -9.94 22.89 -6.50
N GLU A 374 -9.28 23.25 -5.41
CA GLU A 374 -8.70 24.58 -5.23
C GLU A 374 -7.26 24.54 -4.71
N GLY A 375 -6.79 23.40 -4.19
CA GLY A 375 -5.50 23.27 -3.53
C GLY A 375 -4.40 22.59 -4.35
N THR A 376 -3.52 21.89 -3.63
CA THR A 376 -2.31 21.24 -4.17
C THR A 376 -2.60 20.01 -5.04
N GLY A 377 -3.81 19.45 -4.98
CA GLY A 377 -4.21 18.23 -5.67
C GLY A 377 -4.89 18.44 -7.03
N ARG A 378 -5.00 19.68 -7.52
CA ARG A 378 -5.68 20.00 -8.81
C ARG A 378 -5.37 19.07 -9.98
N PRO A 379 -4.11 18.62 -10.21
CA PRO A 379 -3.82 17.71 -11.32
C PRO A 379 -4.53 16.34 -11.25
N ALA A 380 -5.05 15.95 -10.08
CA ALA A 380 -5.80 14.71 -9.88
C ALA A 380 -7.28 14.80 -10.29
N GLN A 381 -7.78 15.97 -10.70
CA GLN A 381 -9.19 16.14 -11.11
C GLN A 381 -9.61 15.16 -12.22
N LEU A 382 -10.81 14.58 -12.07
CA LEU A 382 -11.43 13.69 -13.05
C LEU A 382 -12.83 14.21 -13.40
N SER A 383 -13.08 14.47 -14.68
CA SER A 383 -14.38 14.98 -15.12
C SER A 383 -15.50 14.00 -14.76
N GLY A 384 -16.53 14.47 -14.06
CA GLY A 384 -17.69 13.68 -13.66
C GLY A 384 -17.50 12.81 -12.42
N VAL A 385 -16.33 12.86 -11.77
CA VAL A 385 -16.05 12.12 -10.54
C VAL A 385 -15.47 13.09 -9.51
N GLN A 386 -16.10 13.22 -8.35
CA GLN A 386 -15.54 14.00 -7.26
C GLN A 386 -14.48 13.17 -6.54
N ILE A 387 -13.22 13.64 -6.56
CA ILE A 387 -12.09 12.99 -5.89
C ILE A 387 -11.77 13.81 -4.63
N ALA A 388 -11.63 13.12 -3.50
CA ALA A 388 -11.07 13.65 -2.28
C ALA A 388 -9.61 13.18 -2.18
N ALA A 389 -8.65 14.08 -1.94
CA ALA A 389 -7.24 13.71 -1.84
C ALA A 389 -6.45 14.54 -0.83
N LYS A 390 -5.26 14.02 -0.48
CA LYS A 390 -4.20 14.79 0.17
C LYS A 390 -2.88 14.49 -0.51
N THR A 391 -2.18 15.55 -0.94
CA THR A 391 -0.81 15.43 -1.46
C THR A 391 0.21 15.42 -0.33
N GLY A 392 1.31 14.73 -0.55
CA GLY A 392 2.51 14.79 0.28
C GLY A 392 3.75 15.07 -0.56
N THR A 393 4.66 15.83 0.02
CA THR A 393 6.04 15.86 -0.44
C THR A 393 6.92 15.66 0.78
N ALA A 394 7.87 14.73 0.69
CA ALA A 394 8.69 14.31 1.83
C ALA A 394 10.17 14.40 1.49
N GLU A 395 10.95 15.02 2.38
CA GLU A 395 12.39 15.17 2.19
C GLU A 395 13.11 13.85 2.50
N THR A 396 14.16 13.57 1.74
CA THR A 396 14.94 12.33 1.86
C THR A 396 16.12 12.48 2.84
N GLY A 397 16.39 13.69 3.31
CA GLY A 397 17.58 13.99 4.12
C GLY A 397 18.89 13.95 3.34
N THR A 398 18.83 13.88 2.00
CA THR A 398 19.99 13.89 1.09
C THR A 398 19.84 14.98 0.03
N GLU A 399 20.80 15.12 -0.88
CA GLU A 399 20.66 15.99 -2.06
C GLU A 399 19.69 15.42 -3.11
N ALA A 400 19.15 14.21 -2.91
CA ALA A 400 18.15 13.64 -3.79
C ALA A 400 16.81 14.39 -3.71
N ALA A 401 16.08 14.37 -4.82
CA ALA A 401 14.74 14.93 -4.90
C ALA A 401 13.79 14.35 -3.84
N GLN A 402 12.76 15.11 -3.51
CA GLN A 402 11.77 14.74 -2.49
C GLN A 402 10.87 13.60 -3.01
N HIS A 403 10.37 12.75 -2.11
CA HIS A 403 9.34 11.76 -2.48
C HIS A 403 8.01 12.47 -2.72
N ALA A 404 7.29 12.06 -3.76
CA ALA A 404 5.99 12.61 -4.11
C ALA A 404 4.89 11.63 -3.74
N TRP A 405 3.98 12.06 -2.88
CA TRP A 405 2.88 11.27 -2.34
C TRP A 405 1.52 11.80 -2.77
N MET A 406 0.56 10.91 -2.94
CA MET A 406 -0.84 11.24 -2.88
C MET A 406 -1.63 10.10 -2.23
N ILE A 407 -2.53 10.47 -1.33
CA ILE A 407 -3.62 9.60 -0.88
C ILE A 407 -4.94 10.18 -1.41
N ALA A 408 -5.87 9.34 -1.83
CA ALA A 408 -7.14 9.78 -2.39
C ALA A 408 -8.23 8.72 -2.24
N PHE A 409 -9.48 9.12 -2.40
CA PHE A 409 -10.60 8.21 -2.57
C PHE A 409 -11.67 8.82 -3.46
N ALA A 410 -12.49 7.95 -4.09
CA ALA A 410 -13.52 8.38 -5.02
C ALA A 410 -14.62 7.31 -5.25
N PRO A 411 -15.80 7.74 -5.74
CA PRO A 411 -16.33 9.10 -5.64
C PRO A 411 -16.43 9.54 -4.17
N ALA A 412 -16.16 10.80 -3.85
CA ALA A 412 -16.06 11.25 -2.46
C ALA A 412 -17.38 11.08 -1.67
N GLU A 413 -18.52 11.14 -2.37
CA GLU A 413 -19.86 10.99 -1.83
C GLU A 413 -20.30 9.53 -1.59
N ASN A 414 -19.68 8.57 -2.28
CA ASN A 414 -19.94 7.14 -2.12
C ASN A 414 -18.68 6.35 -2.48
N PRO A 415 -17.64 6.37 -1.61
CA PRO A 415 -16.32 5.88 -1.98
C PRO A 415 -16.33 4.40 -2.32
N GLN A 416 -15.80 4.07 -3.50
CA GLN A 416 -15.64 2.69 -3.97
C GLN A 416 -14.16 2.25 -3.90
N ILE A 417 -13.25 3.21 -3.89
CA ILE A 417 -11.80 2.98 -3.87
C ILE A 417 -11.09 4.08 -3.09
N ALA A 418 -10.15 3.67 -2.23
CA ALA A 418 -9.12 4.51 -1.64
C ALA A 418 -7.75 4.09 -2.16
N VAL A 419 -6.92 5.06 -2.56
CA VAL A 419 -5.62 4.85 -3.19
C VAL A 419 -4.54 5.60 -2.41
N ALA A 420 -3.37 4.98 -2.24
CA ALA A 420 -2.14 5.68 -1.93
C ALA A 420 -1.09 5.38 -2.99
N LEU A 421 -0.31 6.40 -3.36
CA LEU A 421 0.80 6.28 -4.29
C LEU A 421 1.99 7.11 -3.81
N VAL A 422 3.18 6.52 -3.90
CA VAL A 422 4.47 7.20 -3.72
C VAL A 422 5.34 7.04 -4.96
N LEU A 423 5.97 8.14 -5.36
CA LEU A 423 7.10 8.15 -6.27
C LEU A 423 8.36 8.52 -5.49
N GLU A 424 9.35 7.63 -5.50
CA GLU A 424 10.67 7.93 -4.97
C GLU A 424 11.32 9.04 -5.80
N ASN A 425 12.04 9.93 -5.10
CA ASN A 425 12.79 11.04 -5.69
C ASN A 425 12.03 11.84 -6.78
N GLY A 426 10.71 12.00 -6.60
CA GLY A 426 9.89 12.79 -7.50
C GLY A 426 9.57 12.12 -8.84
N GLY A 427 9.95 10.85 -9.00
CA GLY A 427 9.82 10.13 -10.27
C GLY A 427 10.56 10.84 -11.39
N ASP A 428 9.97 10.86 -12.58
CA ASP A 428 10.56 11.47 -13.79
C ASP A 428 10.68 13.00 -13.70
N LEU A 429 9.97 13.65 -12.76
CA LEU A 429 10.01 15.09 -12.56
C LEU A 429 11.14 15.55 -11.63
N GLY A 430 11.81 14.63 -10.93
CA GLY A 430 12.97 14.93 -10.09
C GLY A 430 12.70 16.07 -9.10
N THR A 431 13.55 17.10 -9.10
CA THR A 431 13.47 18.22 -8.14
C THR A 431 12.25 19.12 -8.35
N ASP A 432 11.61 19.08 -9.52
CA ASP A 432 10.40 19.86 -9.80
C ASP A 432 9.12 19.12 -9.34
N ALA A 433 9.27 17.91 -8.81
CA ALA A 433 8.16 17.06 -8.39
C ALA A 433 7.57 17.50 -7.05
N TYR A 434 6.25 17.71 -7.06
CA TYR A 434 5.43 17.78 -5.86
C TYR A 434 4.40 16.65 -5.90
N GLY A 435 3.88 16.25 -4.74
CA GLY A 435 2.82 15.22 -4.68
C GLY A 435 1.65 15.47 -5.64
N GLY A 436 1.27 16.73 -5.82
CA GLY A 436 0.22 17.12 -6.77
C GLY A 436 0.58 16.91 -8.25
N SER A 437 1.75 17.39 -8.68
CA SER A 437 2.16 17.37 -10.09
C SER A 437 2.65 16.00 -10.56
N ALA A 438 3.33 15.25 -9.68
CA ALA A 438 3.89 13.95 -10.02
C ALA A 438 2.91 12.79 -9.74
N ALA A 439 2.37 12.70 -8.52
CA ALA A 439 1.50 11.58 -8.13
C ALA A 439 0.02 11.81 -8.53
N GLY A 440 -0.43 13.06 -8.65
CA GLY A 440 -1.84 13.40 -8.92
C GLY A 440 -2.41 12.79 -10.21
N PRO A 441 -1.78 12.99 -11.38
CA PRO A 441 -2.25 12.41 -12.63
C PRO A 441 -2.29 10.88 -12.61
N LEU A 442 -1.32 10.25 -11.93
CA LEU A 442 -1.23 8.80 -11.80
C LEU A 442 -2.38 8.24 -10.96
N VAL A 443 -2.64 8.84 -9.79
CA VAL A 443 -3.76 8.44 -8.92
C VAL A 443 -5.11 8.63 -9.62
N ARG A 444 -5.29 9.74 -10.36
CA ARG A 444 -6.48 9.96 -11.17
C ARG A 444 -6.72 8.84 -12.17
N ASP A 445 -5.66 8.37 -12.83
CA ASP A 445 -5.77 7.34 -13.86
C ASP A 445 -6.08 5.96 -13.26
N ILE A 446 -5.55 5.66 -12.06
CA ILE A 446 -5.91 4.48 -11.26
C ILE A 446 -7.39 4.54 -10.84
N ILE A 447 -7.84 5.66 -10.27
CA ILE A 447 -9.25 5.86 -9.88
C ILE A 447 -10.17 5.71 -11.10
N ARG A 448 -9.78 6.27 -12.25
CA ARG A 448 -10.56 6.10 -13.49
C ARG A 448 -10.70 4.63 -13.89
N ALA A 449 -9.67 3.82 -13.69
CA ALA A 449 -9.74 2.39 -14.01
C ALA A 449 -10.69 1.63 -13.08
N ALA A 450 -10.72 1.99 -11.79
CA ALA A 450 -11.58 1.36 -10.79
C ALA A 450 -13.07 1.67 -10.96
N LEU A 451 -13.41 2.83 -11.53
CA LEU A 451 -14.81 3.31 -11.64
C LEU A 451 -15.44 3.04 -13.03
N ARG A 452 -14.87 2.12 -13.80
CA ARG A 452 -15.28 1.84 -15.19
C ARG A 452 -16.34 0.76 -15.33
#